data_AF-A0AAV9BKK2-F1
#
_entry.id   AF-A0AAV9BKK2-F1
#
_cell.length_a   1.000
_cell.length_b   1.000
_cell.length_c   1.000
_cell.angle_alpha   90.00
_cell.angle_beta   90.00
_cell.angle_gamma   90.00
#
_symmetry.space_group_name_H-M   'P 1'
#
loop_
_entity.id
_entity.type
_entity.pdbx_description
1 polymer ?
#
loop_
_entity_poly.entity_id
_entity_poly.type
_entity_poly.pdbx_seq_one_letter_code
_entity_poly.pdbx_strand_id
1 'polypeptide(L)'
;MGSYPRIMDSNNNKYELHGPVNLFWSTGYDKAMTLFLTCLKEFAVFANSMDQANGMPPQKCFNLPYKIENDKVGGNYSITHSFNKPENWTKALKYTLCNLKWVMFWFVGNTSFHPLSTMVHPPPKTPNLSYLFEKCSNDSKTDLKDSR
;
A
#
# COMPACT_ATOMS: atom_id res chain seq x y z
N MET A 1 14.03 -6.99 -10.14
CA MET A 1 13.62 -6.70 -11.53
C MET A 1 14.11 -5.31 -11.86
N GLY A 2 15.24 -5.20 -12.58
CA GLY A 2 15.79 -3.92 -13.05
C GLY A 2 15.04 -3.45 -14.30
N SER A 3 15.73 -3.16 -15.39
CA SER A 3 15.19 -2.66 -16.66
C SER A 3 14.22 -3.60 -17.41
N TYR A 4 13.85 -4.75 -16.83
CA TYR A 4 13.00 -5.77 -17.45
C TYR A 4 11.75 -6.10 -16.60
N PRO A 5 10.87 -5.13 -16.33
CA PRO A 5 9.61 -5.36 -15.62
C PRO A 5 8.62 -6.23 -16.43
N ARG A 6 7.81 -7.02 -15.71
CA ARG A 6 6.77 -7.87 -16.29
C ARG A 6 5.50 -7.76 -15.44
N ILE A 7 4.35 -7.92 -16.09
CA ILE A 7 3.03 -7.96 -15.46
C ILE A 7 2.33 -9.25 -15.84
N MET A 8 1.50 -9.78 -14.94
CA MET A 8 0.76 -11.00 -15.14
C MET A 8 -0.74 -10.70 -15.06
N ASP A 9 -1.53 -11.28 -15.97
CA ASP A 9 -2.99 -11.22 -15.85
C ASP A 9 -3.52 -12.30 -14.89
N SER A 10 -4.83 -12.27 -14.62
CA SER A 10 -5.50 -13.25 -13.76
C SER A 10 -5.45 -14.69 -14.30
N ASN A 11 -5.13 -14.88 -15.57
CA ASN A 11 -5.02 -16.18 -16.22
C ASN A 11 -3.57 -16.69 -16.27
N ASN A 12 -2.67 -16.09 -15.47
CA ASN A 12 -1.24 -16.39 -15.43
C ASN A 12 -0.47 -16.09 -16.74
N ASN A 13 -1.03 -15.34 -17.68
CA ASN A 13 -0.30 -14.91 -18.85
C ASN A 13 0.65 -13.78 -18.46
N LYS A 14 1.92 -13.89 -18.86
CA LYS A 14 2.97 -12.90 -18.57
C LYS A 14 3.17 -11.98 -19.76
N TYR A 15 3.23 -10.68 -19.49
CA TYR A 15 3.46 -9.63 -20.46
C TYR A 15 4.68 -8.82 -20.06
N GLU A 16 5.51 -8.47 -21.05
CA GLU A 16 6.71 -7.66 -20.86
C GLU A 16 6.35 -6.18 -20.87
N LEU A 17 6.81 -5.44 -19.86
CA LEU A 17 6.62 -3.99 -19.74
C LEU A 17 7.92 -3.25 -20.12
N HIS A 18 8.74 -3.88 -20.96
CA HIS A 18 10.00 -3.35 -21.47
C HIS A 18 10.11 -3.62 -22.96
N GLY A 19 10.96 -2.88 -23.65
CA GLY A 19 11.37 -3.22 -25.00
C GLY A 19 12.23 -2.13 -25.64
N PRO A 20 12.74 -2.36 -26.85
CA PRO A 20 12.45 -1.48 -27.97
C PRO A 20 11.01 -1.73 -28.45
N VAL A 21 10.18 -0.70 -28.45
CA VAL A 21 8.75 -0.78 -28.83
C VAL A 21 8.63 -0.83 -30.36
N ASN A 22 9.10 -1.91 -30.98
CA ASN A 22 8.95 -2.09 -32.43
C ASN A 22 7.46 -2.28 -32.75
N LEU A 23 6.92 -1.49 -33.69
CA LEU A 23 5.50 -1.38 -34.02
C LEU A 23 4.82 -2.71 -34.42
N PHE A 24 5.59 -3.73 -34.78
CA PHE A 24 5.11 -5.06 -35.15
C PHE A 24 4.99 -6.05 -33.98
N TRP A 25 5.46 -5.69 -32.78
CA TRP A 25 5.44 -6.53 -31.57
C TRP A 25 4.84 -5.82 -30.34
N SER A 26 4.18 -4.67 -30.54
CA SER A 26 3.64 -3.83 -29.47
C SER A 26 2.39 -4.39 -28.78
N THR A 27 1.74 -5.43 -29.31
CA THR A 27 0.49 -5.95 -28.73
C THR A 27 0.66 -6.49 -27.30
N GLY A 28 1.78 -7.18 -27.03
CA GLY A 28 2.12 -7.64 -25.67
C GLY A 28 2.40 -6.48 -24.72
N TYR A 29 3.13 -5.46 -25.20
CA TYR A 29 3.45 -4.26 -24.44
C TYR A 29 2.19 -3.41 -24.16
N ASP A 30 1.32 -3.23 -25.14
CA ASP A 30 0.06 -2.49 -25.01
C ASP A 30 -0.86 -3.16 -24.01
N LYS A 31 -0.93 -4.49 -24.03
CA LYS A 31 -1.65 -5.26 -23.02
C LYS A 31 -1.00 -5.10 -21.64
N ALA A 32 0.32 -5.13 -21.55
CA ALA A 32 1.04 -4.90 -20.29
C ALA A 32 0.74 -3.52 -19.70
N MET A 33 0.80 -2.46 -20.51
CA MET A 33 0.51 -1.09 -20.11
C MET A 33 -0.95 -0.89 -19.71
N THR A 34 -1.89 -1.54 -20.42
CA THR A 34 -3.31 -1.52 -20.07
C THR A 34 -3.56 -2.20 -18.73
N LEU A 35 -2.95 -3.36 -18.48
CA LEU A 35 -3.03 -4.03 -17.18
C LEU A 35 -2.44 -3.17 -16.06
N PHE A 36 -1.33 -2.47 -16.32
CA PHE A 36 -0.75 -1.55 -15.36
C PHE A 36 -1.70 -0.40 -14.99
N LEU A 37 -2.41 0.17 -15.97
CA LEU A 37 -3.45 1.17 -15.71
C LEU A 37 -4.62 0.61 -14.89
N THR A 38 -5.03 -0.64 -15.15
CA THR A 38 -6.04 -1.31 -14.34
C THR A 38 -5.61 -1.41 -12.88
N CYS A 39 -4.38 -1.85 -12.60
CA CYS A 39 -3.85 -1.90 -11.23
C CYS A 39 -3.83 -0.51 -10.57
N LEU A 40 -3.47 0.53 -11.32
CA LEU A 40 -3.45 1.91 -10.80
C LEU A 40 -4.86 2.42 -10.48
N LYS A 41 -5.85 2.05 -11.29
CA LYS A 41 -7.26 2.37 -11.06
C LYS A 41 -7.81 1.64 -9.84
N GLU A 42 -7.53 0.35 -9.71
CA GLU A 42 -7.92 -0.46 -8.55
C GLU A 42 -7.33 0.09 -7.25
N PHE A 43 -6.05 0.49 -7.28
CA PHE A 43 -5.43 1.17 -6.14
C PHE A 43 -6.18 2.44 -5.75
N ALA A 44 -6.58 3.27 -6.72
CA ALA A 44 -7.31 4.51 -6.42
C ALA A 44 -8.68 4.24 -5.79
N VAL A 45 -9.39 3.20 -6.22
CA VAL A 45 -10.64 2.76 -5.60
C VAL A 45 -10.40 2.29 -4.16
N PHE A 46 -9.37 1.49 -3.94
CA PHE A 46 -8.96 1.06 -2.60
C PHE A 46 -8.65 2.25 -1.68
N ALA A 47 -7.81 3.19 -2.15
CA ALA A 47 -7.42 4.37 -1.40
C ALA A 47 -8.62 5.27 -1.05
N ASN A 48 -9.53 5.47 -2.00
CA ASN A 48 -10.76 6.21 -1.77
C ASN A 48 -11.66 5.52 -0.71
N SER A 49 -11.83 4.20 -0.81
CA SER A 49 -12.59 3.42 0.18
C SER A 49 -11.98 3.49 1.59
N MET A 50 -10.64 3.51 1.68
CA MET A 50 -9.92 3.65 2.95
C MET A 50 -10.17 5.02 3.57
N ASP A 51 -10.11 6.09 2.79
CA ASP A 51 -10.40 7.45 3.27
C ASP A 51 -11.85 7.57 3.76
N GLN A 52 -12.81 6.99 3.04
CA GLN A 52 -14.21 6.95 3.46
C GLN A 52 -14.39 6.19 4.79
N ALA A 53 -13.74 5.04 4.94
CA ALA A 53 -13.78 4.25 6.17
C ALA A 53 -13.17 5.00 7.37
N ASN A 54 -12.17 5.85 7.13
CA ASN A 54 -11.56 6.74 8.13
C ASN A 54 -12.40 8.00 8.43
N GLY A 55 -13.61 8.12 7.86
CA GLY A 55 -14.52 9.23 8.12
C GLY A 55 -14.19 10.52 7.36
N MET A 56 -13.37 10.46 6.31
CA MET A 56 -13.12 11.62 5.46
C MET A 56 -14.39 12.00 4.69
N PRO A 57 -14.68 13.30 4.52
CA PRO A 57 -15.80 13.72 3.68
C PRO A 57 -15.53 13.30 2.22
N PRO A 58 -16.56 12.95 1.42
CA PRO A 58 -16.40 12.46 0.05
C PRO A 58 -15.57 13.39 -0.85
N GLN A 59 -15.61 14.70 -0.60
CA GLN A 59 -14.87 15.72 -1.35
C GLN A 59 -13.36 15.69 -1.10
N LYS A 60 -12.92 15.09 0.02
CA LYS A 60 -11.49 14.98 0.39
C LYS A 60 -10.95 13.57 0.23
N CYS A 61 -11.80 12.60 -0.11
CA CYS A 61 -11.36 11.24 -0.38
C CYS A 61 -10.45 11.22 -1.61
N PHE A 62 -9.45 10.35 -1.59
CA PHE A 62 -8.46 10.24 -2.65
C PHE A 62 -9.10 10.02 -4.01
N ASN A 63 -8.65 10.78 -5.00
CA ASN A 63 -9.01 10.56 -6.39
C ASN A 63 -7.81 10.89 -7.28
N LEU A 64 -7.71 10.20 -8.41
CA LEU A 64 -6.64 10.45 -9.37
C LEU A 64 -6.91 11.76 -10.13
N PRO A 65 -5.90 12.62 -10.32
CA PRO A 65 -6.07 13.85 -11.08
C PRO A 65 -6.39 13.59 -12.55
N TYR A 66 -5.88 12.49 -13.12
CA TYR A 66 -6.20 12.06 -14.48
C TYR A 66 -7.02 10.77 -14.43
N LYS A 67 -8.29 10.87 -14.83
CA LYS A 67 -9.21 9.73 -14.88
C LYS A 67 -8.68 8.63 -15.80
N ILE A 68 -8.78 7.38 -15.35
CA ILE A 68 -8.40 6.18 -16.09
C ILE A 68 -9.65 5.44 -16.55
N GLU A 69 -9.76 5.21 -17.86
CA GLU A 69 -10.85 4.48 -18.50
C GLU A 69 -10.29 3.50 -19.54
N ASN A 70 -10.29 2.21 -19.20
CA ASN A 70 -9.67 1.15 -20.02
C ASN A 70 -8.20 1.48 -20.33
N ASP A 71 -7.86 1.69 -21.60
CA ASP A 71 -6.54 2.05 -22.09
C ASP A 71 -6.28 3.57 -22.07
N LYS A 72 -7.26 4.40 -21.71
CA LYS A 72 -7.18 5.86 -21.79
C LYS A 72 -6.92 6.51 -20.43
N VAL A 73 -6.13 7.57 -20.45
CA VAL A 73 -5.79 8.41 -19.30
C VAL A 73 -6.10 9.87 -19.60
N GLY A 74 -6.70 10.57 -18.63
CA GLY A 74 -7.09 11.98 -18.81
C GLY A 74 -8.22 12.16 -19.83
N GLY A 75 -9.08 11.15 -19.98
CA GLY A 75 -10.26 11.13 -20.86
C GLY A 75 -9.96 10.60 -22.27
N ASN A 76 -8.93 11.13 -22.95
CA ASN A 76 -8.80 10.94 -24.40
C ASN A 76 -7.47 10.33 -24.86
N TYR A 77 -6.45 10.22 -24.01
CA TYR A 77 -5.11 9.78 -24.42
C TYR A 77 -4.91 8.30 -24.12
N SER A 78 -4.74 7.49 -25.17
CA SER A 78 -4.46 6.07 -25.02
C SER A 78 -2.99 5.82 -24.62
N ILE A 79 -2.79 4.87 -23.70
CA ILE A 79 -1.48 4.40 -23.25
C ILE A 79 -0.85 3.39 -24.22
N THR A 80 -1.64 2.85 -25.16
CA THR A 80 -1.15 1.92 -26.18
C THR A 80 -0.27 2.65 -27.17
N HIS A 81 0.80 1.97 -27.59
CA HIS A 81 1.72 2.46 -28.59
C HIS A 81 1.19 2.19 -30.01
N SER A 82 0.50 1.06 -30.22
CA SER A 82 -0.02 0.68 -31.53
C SER A 82 -1.03 1.71 -32.04
N PHE A 83 -0.92 2.11 -33.32
CA PHE A 83 -1.84 3.03 -33.99
C PHE A 83 -2.05 4.38 -33.28
N ASN A 84 -1.09 4.82 -32.45
CA ASN A 84 -1.16 6.07 -31.70
C ASN A 84 -0.19 7.12 -32.27
N LYS A 85 -0.48 8.40 -32.00
CA LYS A 85 0.47 9.49 -32.27
C LYS A 85 1.51 9.53 -31.13
N PRO A 86 2.81 9.65 -31.43
CA PRO A 86 3.85 9.64 -30.39
C PRO A 86 3.66 10.73 -29.33
N GLU A 87 3.11 11.88 -29.70
CA GLU A 87 2.82 12.98 -28.77
C GLU A 87 1.68 12.61 -27.81
N ASN A 88 0.63 11.95 -28.31
CA ASN A 88 -0.50 11.49 -27.50
C ASN A 88 -0.08 10.38 -26.55
N TRP A 89 0.73 9.43 -27.04
CA TRP A 89 1.28 8.36 -26.23
C TRP A 89 2.19 8.89 -25.12
N THR A 90 3.11 9.79 -25.46
CA THR A 90 3.98 10.46 -24.47
C THR A 90 3.17 11.24 -23.44
N LYS A 91 2.08 11.88 -23.86
CA LYS A 91 1.18 12.60 -22.95
C LYS A 91 0.42 11.66 -22.02
N ALA A 92 -0.05 10.52 -22.52
CA ALA A 92 -0.67 9.47 -21.69
C ALA A 92 0.33 8.97 -20.63
N LEU A 93 1.57 8.67 -21.03
CA LEU A 93 2.64 8.26 -20.11
C LEU A 93 2.90 9.32 -19.03
N LYS A 94 2.97 10.61 -19.41
CA LYS A 94 3.14 11.72 -18.46
C LYS A 94 1.99 11.78 -17.45
N TYR A 95 0.75 11.58 -17.89
CA TYR A 95 -0.41 11.57 -17.00
C TYR A 95 -0.40 10.37 -16.04
N THR A 96 -0.02 9.19 -16.54
CA THR A 96 0.18 8.00 -15.70
C THR A 96 1.24 8.24 -14.62
N LEU A 97 2.38 8.85 -14.97
CA LEU A 97 3.42 9.19 -13.99
C LEU A 97 2.95 10.22 -12.95
N CYS A 98 2.14 11.19 -13.36
CA CYS A 98 1.55 12.15 -12.43
C CYS A 98 0.58 11.45 -11.47
N ASN A 99 -0.32 10.59 -11.98
CA ASN A 99 -1.19 9.77 -11.15
C ASN A 99 -0.38 8.94 -10.13
N LEU A 100 0.72 8.33 -10.56
CA LEU A 100 1.60 7.55 -9.68
C LEU A 100 2.23 8.40 -8.58
N LYS A 101 2.63 9.64 -8.89
CA LYS A 101 3.12 10.61 -7.88
C LYS A 101 2.05 10.86 -6.80
N TRP A 102 0.79 11.06 -7.19
CA TRP A 102 -0.31 11.29 -6.24
C TRP A 102 -0.64 10.06 -5.42
N VAL A 103 -0.64 8.88 -6.05
CA VAL A 103 -0.74 7.60 -5.34
C VAL A 103 0.34 7.46 -4.29
N MET A 104 1.59 7.77 -4.63
CA MET A 104 2.69 7.70 -3.68
C MET A 104 2.55 8.72 -2.55
N PHE A 105 2.12 9.95 -2.86
CA PHE A 105 1.87 10.98 -1.84
C PHE A 105 0.79 10.53 -0.85
N TRP A 106 -0.33 10.00 -1.35
CA TRP A 106 -1.39 9.45 -0.51
C TRP A 106 -0.88 8.25 0.31
N PHE A 107 -0.15 7.32 -0.31
CA PHE A 107 0.37 6.13 0.36
C PHE A 107 1.31 6.49 1.51
N VAL A 108 2.24 7.43 1.31
CA VAL A 108 3.16 7.89 2.37
C VAL A 108 2.41 8.61 3.50
N GLY A 109 1.37 9.40 3.18
CA GLY A 109 0.56 10.07 4.18
C GLY A 109 -0.31 9.13 5.03
N ASN A 110 -0.68 7.97 4.48
CA ASN A 110 -1.54 6.98 5.15
C ASN A 110 -0.76 5.83 5.79
N THR A 111 0.51 5.64 5.42
CA THR A 111 1.39 4.66 6.07
C THR A 111 2.23 5.36 7.13
N SER A 112 1.90 5.13 8.40
CA SER A 112 2.83 5.45 9.48
C SER A 112 4.08 4.58 9.28
N PHE A 113 5.12 5.14 8.67
CA PHE A 113 6.45 4.56 8.77
C PHE A 113 6.83 4.63 10.25
N HIS A 114 6.52 3.59 11.02
CA HIS A 114 7.24 3.35 12.26
C HIS A 114 8.64 2.92 11.85
N PRO A 115 9.68 3.75 11.98
CA PRO A 115 11.04 3.23 11.85
C PRO A 115 11.18 2.10 12.87
N LEU A 116 11.68 0.94 12.43
CA LEU A 116 11.93 -0.24 13.27
C LEU A 116 12.96 0.01 14.40
N SER A 117 13.32 1.26 14.69
CA SER A 117 14.31 1.65 15.70
C SER A 117 13.81 1.63 17.15
N THR A 118 12.54 1.33 17.43
CA THR A 118 12.02 1.33 18.82
C THR A 118 11.83 -0.08 19.42
N MET A 119 12.43 -1.11 18.85
CA MET A 119 12.61 -2.40 19.53
C MET A 119 13.99 -2.47 20.21
N VAL A 120 14.33 -1.48 21.03
CA VAL A 120 15.27 -1.67 22.14
C VAL A 120 14.42 -1.80 23.38
N HIS A 121 14.18 -3.04 23.80
CA HIS A 121 13.64 -3.36 25.11
C HIS A 121 14.41 -2.56 26.17
N PRO A 122 13.76 -1.82 27.09
CA PRO A 122 14.43 -1.47 28.32
C PRO A 122 14.78 -2.78 29.05
N PRO A 123 15.98 -2.93 29.64
CA PRO A 123 16.30 -4.12 30.42
C PRO A 123 15.27 -4.24 31.55
N PRO A 124 14.69 -5.44 31.80
CA PRO A 124 13.80 -5.62 32.93
C PRO A 124 14.58 -5.30 34.20
N LYS A 125 14.11 -4.29 34.94
CA LYS A 125 14.58 -4.02 36.30
C LYS A 125 14.27 -5.27 37.13
N THR A 126 15.33 -5.95 37.57
CA THR A 126 15.23 -7.04 38.54
C THR A 126 14.43 -6.59 39.77
N PRO A 127 13.41 -7.33 40.23
CA PRO A 127 12.76 -7.05 41.50
C PRO A 127 13.76 -7.26 42.63
N ASN A 128 13.88 -6.28 43.53
CA ASN A 128 14.75 -6.39 44.70
C ASN A 128 14.16 -7.47 45.63
N LEU A 129 14.88 -8.57 45.84
CA LEU A 129 14.36 -9.72 46.61
C LEU A 129 14.22 -9.45 48.12
N SER A 130 14.52 -8.24 48.61
CA SER A 130 14.57 -7.94 50.05
C SER A 130 13.21 -7.77 50.71
N TYR A 131 12.11 -7.55 49.97
CA TYR A 131 10.78 -7.32 50.56
C TYR A 131 9.91 -8.59 50.70
N LEU A 132 10.34 -9.73 50.17
CA LEU A 132 9.58 -10.99 50.25
C LEU A 132 9.96 -11.88 51.45
N PHE A 133 11.03 -11.55 52.18
CA PHE A 133 11.49 -12.37 53.31
C PHE A 133 10.97 -11.91 54.70
N GLU A 134 10.34 -10.75 54.80
CA GLU A 134 9.87 -10.21 56.10
C GLU A 134 8.46 -10.72 56.50
N LYS A 135 7.69 -11.32 55.58
CA LYS A 135 6.26 -11.62 55.79
C LYS A 135 5.92 -13.10 55.99
N CYS A 136 6.88 -13.92 56.42
CA CYS A 136 6.63 -15.34 56.69
C CYS A 136 6.94 -15.79 58.13
N SER A 137 7.15 -14.87 59.08
CA SER A 137 7.57 -15.26 60.44
C SER A 137 6.61 -14.97 61.59
N ASN A 138 5.45 -14.35 61.37
CA ASN A 138 4.46 -14.14 62.43
C ASN A 138 3.06 -14.43 61.91
N ASP A 139 2.58 -15.67 62.12
CA ASP A 139 1.27 -15.94 62.72
C ASP A 139 1.00 -17.44 62.70
N SER A 140 1.39 -18.09 63.80
CA SER A 140 0.93 -19.42 64.17
C SER A 140 0.57 -19.38 65.64
N LYS A 141 -0.68 -18.99 65.97
CA LYS A 141 -1.31 -19.41 67.24
C LYS A 141 -2.83 -19.16 67.28
N THR A 142 -3.56 -20.24 67.60
CA THR A 142 -4.81 -20.32 68.38
C THR A 142 -6.09 -19.71 67.80
N ASP A 143 -7.31 -20.21 68.03
CA ASP A 143 -7.89 -21.50 68.41
C ASP A 143 -9.41 -21.23 68.53
N LEU A 144 -10.23 -22.28 68.37
CA LEU A 144 -11.53 -22.54 69.01
C LEU A 144 -12.66 -21.48 69.14
N LYS A 145 -13.85 -21.92 68.67
CA LYS A 145 -15.23 -21.73 69.23
C LYS A 145 -15.76 -20.28 69.24
N ASP A 146 -17.06 -19.97 69.26
CA ASP A 146 -18.28 -20.67 69.62
C ASP A 146 -19.49 -19.98 68.94
N SER A 147 -20.57 -20.73 68.93
CA SER A 147 -21.98 -20.46 68.61
C SER A 147 -22.56 -19.10 69.02
N ARG A 148 -23.42 -18.52 68.17
CA ARG A 148 -24.84 -18.28 68.48
C ARG A 148 -25.67 -17.97 67.23
#